data_AF-A0A8T0NFR0-F1
#
_entry.id   AF-A0A8T0NFR0-F1
#
_cell.length_a   1.000
_cell.length_b   1.000
_cell.length_c   1.000
_cell.angle_alpha   90.00
_cell.angle_beta   90.00
_cell.angle_gamma   90.00
#
_symmetry.space_group_name_H-M   'P 1'
#
loop_
_entity.id
_entity.type
_entity.pdbx_description
1 polymer ?
#
loop_
_entity_poly.entity_id
_entity_poly.type
_entity_poly.pdbx_seq_one_letter_code
_entity_poly.pdbx_strand_id
1 'polypeptide(L)'
;MDRRKQLIVFLIPLLSALVFASAQDDSPPCDPILLARMAASCVGYLVEPPEECCQMVVAAVGLGYGDPVPCLCRVVKEPDFPATRLNIDVILKMYPICDGVRPVGPNTAAVCR
;
A
#
# COMPACT_ATOMS: atom_id res chain seq x y z
N MET A 1 6.67 34.09 -51.61
CA MET A 1 5.64 34.42 -50.59
C MET A 1 4.46 33.51 -50.80
N ASP A 2 4.30 32.50 -49.95
CA ASP A 2 3.04 31.75 -49.83
C ASP A 2 2.69 31.70 -48.33
N ARG A 3 2.06 32.78 -47.86
CA ARG A 3 2.08 33.24 -46.46
C ARG A 3 1.09 32.50 -45.55
N ARG A 4 0.30 31.55 -46.08
CA ARG A 4 -0.77 30.83 -45.33
C ARG A 4 -0.41 29.40 -44.91
N LYS A 5 0.56 28.75 -45.56
CA LYS A 5 1.03 27.40 -45.18
C LYS A 5 2.20 27.40 -44.19
N GLN A 6 2.78 28.58 -43.94
CA GLN A 6 4.00 28.76 -43.16
C GLN A 6 3.75 28.93 -41.64
N LEU A 7 2.48 29.01 -41.20
CA LEU A 7 2.12 29.36 -39.82
C LEU A 7 1.65 28.19 -38.94
N ILE A 8 1.39 27.00 -39.48
CA ILE A 8 0.66 25.96 -38.72
C ILE A 8 1.52 24.79 -38.20
N VAL A 9 2.73 24.51 -38.70
CA VAL A 9 3.43 23.27 -38.27
C VAL A 9 4.90 23.49 -37.87
N PHE A 10 5.35 24.75 -37.73
CA PHE A 10 6.62 25.07 -37.07
C PHE A 10 6.50 25.10 -35.52
N LEU A 11 5.37 24.67 -34.96
CA LEU A 11 5.08 24.65 -33.51
C LEU A 11 4.91 23.22 -32.97
N ILE A 12 5.85 22.33 -33.27
CA ILE A 12 6.05 21.12 -32.46
C ILE A 12 7.50 21.09 -31.99
N PRO A 13 7.92 21.98 -31.08
CA PRO A 13 9.19 21.83 -30.43
C PRO A 13 9.07 20.70 -29.40
N LEU A 14 9.82 19.62 -29.65
CA LEU A 14 10.64 18.92 -28.65
C LEU A 14 10.36 19.28 -27.19
N LEU A 15 9.46 18.53 -26.54
CA LEU A 15 9.43 18.34 -25.08
C LEU A 15 8.72 17.02 -24.82
N SER A 16 9.45 15.91 -25.01
CA SER A 16 9.10 14.62 -24.44
C SER A 16 9.31 14.70 -22.92
N ALA A 17 8.52 15.52 -22.23
CA ALA A 17 8.30 15.34 -20.82
C ALA A 17 7.53 14.02 -20.69
N LEU A 18 8.21 12.98 -20.21
CA LEU A 18 7.52 11.83 -19.65
C LEU A 18 6.62 12.38 -18.54
N VAL A 19 5.34 12.56 -18.87
CA VAL A 19 4.29 12.72 -17.87
C VAL A 19 4.21 11.34 -17.21
N PHE A 20 4.99 11.16 -16.14
CA PHE A 20 4.65 10.16 -15.14
C PHE A 20 3.28 10.57 -14.63
N ALA A 21 2.24 9.94 -15.18
CA ALA A 21 0.93 9.96 -14.60
C ALA A 21 1.08 9.28 -13.23
N SER A 22 1.32 10.08 -12.20
CA SER A 22 1.07 9.66 -10.83
C SER A 22 -0.42 9.34 -10.80
N ALA A 23 -0.76 8.06 -10.90
CA ALA A 23 -2.08 7.58 -10.51
C ALA A 23 -2.29 8.15 -9.11
N GLN A 24 -3.20 9.11 -9.01
CA GLN A 24 -3.65 9.60 -7.72
C GLN A 24 -4.32 8.40 -7.08
N ASP A 25 -3.59 7.75 -6.19
CA ASP A 25 -4.08 6.61 -5.44
C ASP A 25 -5.12 7.19 -4.46
N ASP A 26 -6.40 7.19 -4.86
CA ASP A 26 -7.56 7.59 -4.05
C ASP A 26 -7.78 6.66 -2.84
N SER A 27 -6.79 5.81 -2.52
CA SER A 27 -6.78 4.98 -1.33
C SER A 27 -6.85 5.86 -0.07
N PRO A 28 -7.67 5.48 0.93
CA PRO A 28 -7.74 6.20 2.19
C PRO A 28 -6.36 6.25 2.87
N PRO A 29 -6.06 7.33 3.62
CA PRO A 29 -4.78 7.43 4.32
C PRO A 29 -4.64 6.32 5.36
N CYS A 30 -3.39 5.88 5.59
CA CYS A 30 -3.08 4.93 6.66
C CYS A 30 -3.36 5.54 8.04
N ASP A 31 -4.30 4.94 8.78
CA ASP A 31 -4.51 5.14 10.22
C ASP A 31 -3.87 3.96 10.99
N PRO A 32 -2.61 4.10 11.45
CA PRO A 32 -1.91 3.00 12.08
C PRO A 32 -2.48 2.65 13.46
N ILE A 33 -3.03 3.62 14.19
CA ILE A 33 -3.55 3.42 15.55
C ILE A 33 -4.81 2.55 15.49
N LEU A 34 -5.72 2.86 14.56
CA LEU A 34 -6.93 2.07 14.36
C LEU A 34 -6.59 0.63 13.94
N LEU A 35 -5.72 0.47 12.94
CA LEU A 35 -5.33 -0.85 12.44
C LEU A 35 -4.61 -1.68 13.51
N ALA A 36 -3.79 -1.06 14.36
CA ALA A 36 -3.13 -1.74 15.47
C ALA A 36 -4.13 -2.29 16.49
N ARG A 37 -5.21 -1.57 16.79
CA ARG A 37 -6.30 -2.07 17.64
C ARG A 37 -7.06 -3.21 16.99
N MET A 38 -7.36 -3.08 15.70
CA MET A 38 -8.06 -4.13 14.95
C MET A 38 -7.26 -5.43 14.88
N ALA A 39 -5.93 -5.38 15.04
CA ALA A 39 -5.08 -6.57 15.01
C ALA A 39 -5.47 -7.63 16.08
N ALA A 40 -6.15 -7.24 17.15
CA ALA A 40 -6.69 -8.19 18.13
C ALA A 40 -7.64 -9.22 17.50
N SER A 41 -8.37 -8.86 16.43
CA SER A 41 -9.26 -9.77 15.69
C SER A 41 -8.53 -10.91 14.97
N CYS A 42 -7.21 -10.80 14.78
CA CYS A 42 -6.40 -11.81 14.09
C CYS A 42 -5.78 -12.87 15.00
N VAL A 43 -5.87 -12.70 16.33
CA VAL A 43 -5.18 -13.58 17.28
C VAL A 43 -5.78 -14.99 17.20
N GLY A 44 -4.92 -15.97 16.83
CA GLY A 44 -5.30 -17.38 16.73
C GLY A 44 -5.85 -17.81 15.36
N TYR A 45 -6.00 -16.90 14.40
CA TYR A 45 -6.68 -17.19 13.13
C TYR A 45 -5.75 -17.19 11.90
N LEU A 46 -4.85 -18.18 11.83
CA LEU A 46 -3.91 -18.29 10.69
C LEU A 46 -4.51 -18.94 9.45
N VAL A 47 -5.46 -19.86 9.61
CA VAL A 47 -5.99 -20.69 8.50
C VAL A 47 -7.26 -20.09 7.91
N GLU A 48 -8.14 -19.58 8.78
CA GLU A 48 -9.42 -18.99 8.40
C GLU A 48 -9.63 -17.72 9.23
N PRO A 49 -9.02 -16.59 8.81
CA PRO A 49 -9.17 -15.31 9.49
C PRO A 49 -10.61 -14.80 9.40
N PRO A 50 -11.18 -14.27 10.51
CA PRO A 50 -12.49 -13.63 10.44
C PRO A 50 -12.43 -12.38 9.56
N GLU A 51 -13.59 -11.92 9.08
CA GLU A 51 -13.68 -10.77 8.17
C GLU A 51 -12.97 -9.52 8.73
N GLU A 52 -13.16 -9.20 10.02
CA GLU A 52 -12.51 -8.06 10.67
C GLU A 52 -10.97 -8.17 10.65
N CYS A 53 -10.45 -9.38 10.82
CA CYS A 53 -9.01 -9.62 10.69
C CYS A 53 -8.57 -9.38 9.26
N CYS A 54 -9.30 -9.89 8.28
CA CYS A 54 -8.96 -9.70 6.87
C CYS A 54 -9.01 -8.23 6.46
N GLN A 55 -9.98 -7.46 6.93
CA GLN A 55 -10.03 -6.01 6.70
C GLN A 55 -8.77 -5.32 7.24
N MET A 56 -8.36 -5.65 8.48
CA MET A 56 -7.14 -5.12 9.07
C MET A 56 -5.90 -5.52 8.28
N VAL A 57 -5.73 -6.81 7.97
CA VAL A 57 -4.57 -7.36 7.24
C VAL A 57 -4.44 -6.71 5.86
N VAL A 58 -5.54 -6.63 5.11
CA VAL A 58 -5.55 -6.05 3.77
C VAL A 58 -5.24 -4.56 3.81
N ALA A 59 -5.82 -3.83 4.75
CA ALA A 59 -5.56 -2.39 4.91
C ALA A 59 -4.11 -2.12 5.35
N ALA A 60 -3.59 -2.84 6.35
CA ALA A 60 -2.24 -2.64 6.86
C ALA A 60 -1.17 -2.87 5.78
N VAL A 61 -1.34 -3.90 4.95
CA VAL A 61 -0.39 -4.23 3.87
C VAL A 61 -0.62 -3.39 2.62
N GLY A 62 -1.88 -3.09 2.29
CA GLY A 62 -2.26 -2.43 1.04
C GLY A 62 -2.13 -0.91 1.06
N LEU A 63 -2.41 -0.26 2.20
CA LEU A 63 -2.31 1.18 2.33
C LEU A 63 -0.86 1.64 2.39
N GLY A 64 -0.56 2.74 1.71
CA GLY A 64 0.81 3.22 1.55
C GLY A 64 1.73 2.22 0.87
N TYR A 65 1.18 1.30 0.05
CA TYR A 65 1.98 0.44 -0.80
C TYR A 65 2.78 1.31 -1.79
N GLY A 66 4.10 1.18 -1.76
CA GLY A 66 5.01 2.02 -2.57
C GLY A 66 5.44 3.32 -1.89
N ASP A 67 4.90 3.66 -0.72
CA ASP A 67 5.36 4.80 0.07
C ASP A 67 6.76 4.54 0.65
N PRO A 68 7.53 5.61 0.97
CA PRO A 68 8.82 5.48 1.66
C PRO A 68 8.73 4.71 2.98
N VAL A 69 7.59 4.80 3.67
CA VAL A 69 7.31 4.05 4.90
C VAL A 69 5.93 3.39 4.75
N PRO A 70 5.86 2.08 4.44
CA PRO A 70 4.61 1.37 4.27
C PRO A 70 3.70 1.44 5.52
N CYS A 71 2.38 1.39 5.33
CA CYS A 71 1.42 1.45 6.44
C CYS A 71 1.67 0.35 7.47
N LEU A 72 1.95 -0.87 7.02
CA LEU A 72 2.31 -2.02 7.85
C LEU A 72 3.43 -1.68 8.85
N CYS A 73 4.46 -0.96 8.39
CA CYS A 73 5.60 -0.57 9.24
C CYS A 73 5.22 0.46 10.30
N ARG A 74 4.17 1.25 10.07
CA ARG A 74 3.60 2.19 11.05
C ARG A 74 2.74 1.42 12.05
N VAL A 75 1.85 0.54 11.58
CA VAL A 75 0.96 -0.28 12.40
C VAL A 75 1.73 -1.09 13.44
N VAL A 76 2.80 -1.77 13.04
CA VAL A 76 3.56 -2.64 13.96
C VAL A 76 4.38 -1.90 15.02
N LYS A 77 4.52 -0.56 14.88
CA LYS A 77 5.15 0.31 15.87
C LYS A 77 4.16 0.87 16.88
N GLU A 78 2.85 0.78 16.62
CA GLU A 78 1.83 1.25 17.54
C GLU A 78 1.71 0.31 18.75
N PRO A 79 1.51 0.82 19.99
CA PRO A 79 1.52 0.02 21.21
C PRO A 79 0.50 -1.13 21.27
N ASP A 80 -0.64 -0.98 20.61
CA ASP A 80 -1.72 -1.97 20.63
C ASP A 80 -1.38 -3.21 19.79
N PHE A 81 -0.49 -3.09 18.79
CA PHE A 81 -0.07 -4.21 17.95
C PHE A 81 0.80 -5.25 18.70
N PRO A 82 1.94 -4.90 19.34
CA PRO A 82 2.77 -5.87 20.06
C PRO A 82 2.03 -6.53 21.24
N ALA A 83 0.99 -5.89 21.79
CA ALA A 83 0.14 -6.48 22.82
C ALA A 83 -0.58 -7.76 22.34
N THR A 84 -0.83 -7.89 21.02
CA THR A 84 -1.45 -9.08 20.41
C THR A 84 -0.50 -10.28 20.28
N ARG A 85 0.81 -10.07 20.45
CA ARG A 85 1.90 -11.02 20.13
C ARG A 85 1.93 -11.47 18.67
N LEU A 86 1.18 -10.82 17.77
CA LEU A 86 1.34 -10.98 16.34
C LEU A 86 2.68 -10.37 15.90
N ASN A 87 3.22 -10.88 14.81
CA ASN A 87 4.39 -10.31 14.16
C ASN A 87 4.10 -10.07 12.68
N ILE A 88 4.96 -9.29 12.04
CA ILE A 88 4.79 -8.90 10.63
C ILE A 88 4.69 -10.14 9.74
N ASP A 89 5.49 -11.18 9.98
CA ASP A 89 5.49 -12.40 9.18
C ASP A 89 4.16 -13.14 9.25
N VAL A 90 3.50 -13.13 10.42
CA VAL A 90 2.15 -13.69 10.60
C VAL A 90 1.11 -12.90 9.80
N ILE A 91 1.15 -11.57 9.85
CA ILE A 91 0.25 -10.72 9.05
C ILE A 91 0.43 -10.98 7.55
N LEU A 92 1.69 -11.06 7.09
CA LEU A 92 2.00 -11.33 5.68
C LEU A 92 1.58 -12.74 5.23
N LYS A 93 1.55 -13.73 6.14
CA LYS A 93 1.00 -15.06 5.85
C LYS A 93 -0.53 -15.05 5.71
N MET A 94 -1.22 -14.22 6.48
CA MET A 94 -2.68 -14.05 6.37
C MET A 94 -3.09 -13.27 5.12
N TYR A 95 -2.24 -12.36 4.64
CA TYR A 95 -2.56 -11.49 3.51
C TYR A 95 -3.10 -12.21 2.25
N PRO A 96 -2.48 -13.27 1.72
CA PRO A 96 -3.04 -14.01 0.58
C PRO A 96 -4.29 -14.83 0.94
N ILE A 97 -4.49 -15.19 2.21
CA ILE A 97 -5.70 -15.89 2.68
C ILE A 97 -6.90 -14.93 2.69
N CYS A 98 -6.62 -13.65 2.95
CA CYS A 98 -7.57 -12.55 2.95
C CYS A 98 -7.72 -11.86 1.58
N ASP A 99 -7.41 -12.56 0.48
CA ASP A 99 -7.52 -12.06 -0.90
C ASP A 99 -6.73 -10.75 -1.17
N GLY A 100 -5.60 -10.57 -0.47
CA GLY A 100 -4.70 -9.44 -0.67
C GLY A 100 -4.10 -9.42 -2.08
N VAL A 101 -4.20 -8.27 -2.77
CA VAL A 101 -3.85 -8.14 -4.19
C VAL A 101 -2.48 -7.48 -4.47
N ARG A 102 -1.87 -6.84 -3.48
CA ARG A 102 -0.55 -6.20 -3.65
C ARG A 102 0.55 -7.25 -3.62
N PRO A 103 1.63 -7.08 -4.41
CA PRO A 103 2.72 -8.04 -4.37
C PRO A 103 3.45 -7.96 -3.02
N VAL A 104 3.37 -9.04 -2.25
CA VAL A 104 4.14 -9.26 -1.02
C VAL A 104 5.15 -10.38 -1.24
N GLY A 105 6.33 -10.25 -0.63
CA GLY A 105 7.42 -11.20 -0.78
C GLY A 105 8.20 -11.40 0.51
N PRO A 106 9.20 -12.29 0.51
CA PRO A 106 9.99 -12.63 1.69
C PRO A 106 10.73 -11.42 2.30
N ASN A 107 10.96 -10.38 1.50
CA ASN A 107 11.64 -9.16 1.94
C ASN A 107 10.68 -8.06 2.42
N THR A 108 9.36 -8.23 2.29
CA THR A 108 8.38 -7.19 2.66
C THR A 108 8.47 -6.84 4.13
N ALA A 109 8.63 -7.82 5.03
CA ALA A 109 8.81 -7.57 6.45
C ALA A 109 10.13 -6.84 6.78
N ALA A 110 11.17 -7.06 5.98
CA ALA A 110 12.49 -6.47 6.21
C ALA A 110 12.50 -4.94 5.99
N VAL A 111 11.58 -4.41 5.18
CA VAL A 111 11.42 -2.97 4.95
C VAL A 111 11.05 -2.21 6.22
N CYS A 112 10.48 -2.89 7.22
CA CYS A 112 10.04 -2.28 8.47
C CYS A 112 11.11 -2.25 9.58
N ARG A 113 12.30 -2.80 9.33
CA ARG A 113 13.42 -2.86 10.28
C ARG A 113 14.35 -1.66 10.11
#